data_AF-A0A7J8BGQ2-F1
#
_entry.id   AF-A0A7J8BGQ2-F1
#
_cell.length_a   1.000
_cell.length_b   1.000
_cell.length_c   1.000
_cell.angle_alpha   90.00
_cell.angle_beta   90.00
_cell.angle_gamma   90.00
#
_symmetry.space_group_name_H-M   'P 1'
#
loop_
_entity.id
_entity.type
_entity.pdbx_description
1 polymer ?
#
loop_
_entity_poly.entity_id
_entity_poly.type
_entity_poly.pdbx_seq_one_letter_code
_entity_poly.pdbx_strand_id
1 'polypeptide(L)'
;MLPQVMLGGAWLQTLEAGSSGLSRELLQRQAQEAAATQLGLKGPPSHCLVHLHRNCIPQYTLGHWEKLESATRFLAAHRLPLTLAGASYRGVAVSDCIESGRQAAAQVLGSAPHS
;
A
#
# COMPACT_ATOMS: atom_id res chain seq x y z
N MET A 1 3.07 24.62 6.70
CA MET A 1 2.82 23.23 6.24
C MET A 1 4.09 22.44 6.51
N LEU A 2 4.02 21.30 7.20
CA LEU A 2 5.17 20.43 7.43
C LEU A 2 5.37 19.55 6.19
N PRO A 3 6.58 19.45 5.61
CA PRO A 3 6.82 18.59 4.46
C PRO A 3 6.70 17.11 4.87
N GLN A 4 5.97 16.33 4.06
CA GLN A 4 5.94 14.87 4.17
C GLN A 4 6.80 14.28 3.05
N VAL A 5 7.79 13.48 3.44
CA VAL A 5 8.67 12.77 2.50
C VAL A 5 8.29 11.30 2.50
N MET A 6 8.05 10.74 1.30
CA MET A 6 7.85 9.31 1.12
C MET A 6 9.15 8.66 0.66
N LEU A 7 9.65 7.70 1.43
CA LEU A 7 10.84 6.92 1.11
C LEU A 7 10.42 5.49 0.74
N GLY A 8 11.04 4.92 -0.30
CA GLY A 8 10.68 3.58 -0.78
C GLY A 8 11.54 3.14 -1.96
N GLY A 9 10.94 2.37 -2.87
CA GLY A 9 11.60 1.88 -4.10
C GLY A 9 12.73 0.88 -3.84
N ALA A 10 13.57 0.69 -4.86
CA ALA A 10 14.67 -0.28 -4.85
C ALA A 10 15.72 0.00 -3.74
N TRP A 11 15.89 1.27 -3.36
CA TRP A 11 16.76 1.67 -2.26
C TRP A 11 16.31 1.02 -0.94
N LEU A 12 15.02 1.15 -0.59
CA LEU A 12 14.49 0.55 0.64
C LEU A 12 14.53 -0.98 0.58
N GLN A 13 14.20 -1.58 -0.57
CA GLN A 13 14.23 -3.04 -0.76
C GLN A 13 15.65 -3.61 -0.59
N THR A 14 16.67 -2.93 -1.12
CA THR A 14 18.08 -3.36 -0.96
C THR A 14 18.51 -3.29 0.51
N LEU A 15 18.05 -2.28 1.25
CA LEU A 15 18.33 -2.16 2.69
C LEU A 15 17.60 -3.24 3.50
N GLU A 16 16.37 -3.58 3.14
CA GLU A 16 15.61 -4.67 3.79
C GLU A 16 16.22 -6.05 3.52
N ALA A 17 16.77 -6.27 2.33
CA ALA A 17 17.43 -7.52 1.95
C ALA A 17 18.85 -7.66 2.52
N GLY A 18 19.51 -6.55 2.83
CA GLY A 18 20.82 -6.53 3.44
C GLY A 18 20.80 -6.84 4.94
N SER A 19 21.97 -7.14 5.51
CA SER A 19 22.18 -7.25 6.96
C SER A 19 22.32 -5.89 7.66
N SER A 20 22.34 -4.80 6.89
CA SER A 20 22.32 -3.42 7.37
C SER A 20 20.94 -3.12 7.98
N GLY A 21 20.85 -2.98 9.29
CA GLY A 21 19.58 -2.71 9.97
C GLY A 21 18.93 -1.41 9.49
N LEU A 22 17.63 -1.47 9.18
CA LEU A 22 16.80 -0.29 8.98
C LEU A 22 16.64 0.46 10.31
N SER A 23 17.27 1.62 10.43
CA SER A 23 17.13 2.49 11.60
C SER A 23 16.27 3.71 11.30
N ARG A 24 15.63 4.24 12.34
CA ARG A 24 14.83 5.48 12.25
C ARG A 24 15.71 6.66 11.84
N GLU A 25 16.95 6.68 12.32
CA GLU A 25 17.93 7.73 12.07
C GLU A 25 18.35 7.78 10.60
N LEU A 26 18.50 6.61 9.96
CA LEU A 26 18.80 6.52 8.53
C LEU A 26 17.67 7.10 7.68
N LEU A 27 16.42 6.70 7.97
CA LEU A 27 15.24 7.19 7.27
C LEU A 27 15.06 8.70 7.46
N GLN A 28 15.24 9.19 8.69
CA GLN A 28 15.19 10.62 9.00
C GLN A 28 16.24 11.40 8.21
N ARG A 29 17.49 10.94 8.21
CA ARG A 29 18.59 11.60 7.49
C ARG A 29 18.29 11.67 5.98
N GLN A 30 17.87 10.56 5.39
CA GLN A 30 17.53 10.50 3.96
C GLN A 30 16.41 11.48 3.60
N ALA A 31 15.39 11.60 4.44
CA ALA A 31 14.29 12.55 4.24
C ALA A 31 14.76 14.02 4.36
N GLN A 32 15.63 14.33 5.32
CA GLN A 32 16.19 15.68 5.49
C GLN A 32 17.07 16.08 4.31
N GLU A 33 17.92 15.18 3.81
CA GLU A 33 18.75 15.42 2.62
C GLU A 33 17.89 15.68 1.38
N ALA A 34 16.81 14.91 1.19
CA ALA A 34 15.86 15.14 0.10
C ALA A 34 15.19 16.51 0.22
N ALA A 35 14.68 16.87 1.41
CA ALA A 35 14.05 18.17 1.64
C ALA A 35 15.03 19.35 1.45
N ALA A 36 16.27 19.23 1.91
CA ALA A 36 17.29 20.25 1.71
C ALA A 36 17.64 20.45 0.23
N THR A 37 17.77 19.35 -0.51
CA THR A 37 18.17 19.36 -1.93
C THR A 37 17.03 19.83 -2.84
N GLN A 38 15.81 19.36 -2.61
CA GLN A 38 14.68 19.56 -3.51
C GLN A 38 13.85 20.80 -3.16
N LEU A 39 13.77 21.17 -1.88
CA LEU A 39 12.95 22.28 -1.38
C LEU A 39 13.79 23.41 -0.76
N GLY A 40 15.11 23.27 -0.68
CA GLY A 40 15.99 24.29 -0.09
C GLY A 40 15.91 24.41 1.44
N LEU A 41 15.29 23.44 2.11
CA LEU A 41 15.11 23.43 3.57
C LEU A 41 16.40 22.95 4.28
N LYS A 42 17.37 23.85 4.45
CA LYS A 42 18.72 23.51 4.94
C LYS A 42 18.85 23.40 6.46
N GLY A 43 17.89 23.91 7.23
CA GLY A 43 17.90 23.84 8.70
C GLY A 43 17.34 22.50 9.21
N PRO A 44 17.72 22.06 10.43
CA PRO A 44 17.15 20.86 11.03
C PRO A 44 15.65 21.06 11.32
N PRO A 45 14.81 20.02 11.16
CA PRO A 45 13.39 20.13 11.50
C PRO A 45 13.22 20.28 13.01
N SER A 46 12.31 21.15 13.44
CA SER A 46 11.94 21.32 14.85
C SER A 46 11.24 20.09 15.43
N HIS A 47 10.62 19.28 14.58
CA HIS A 47 9.98 18.02 14.95
C HIS A 47 10.06 17.02 13.79
N CYS A 48 10.25 15.73 14.09
CA CYS A 48 10.33 14.69 13.07
C CYS A 48 9.63 13.40 13.53
N LEU A 49 8.63 12.97 12.76
CA LEU A 49 7.95 11.69 12.89
C LEU A 49 8.39 10.77 11.77
N VAL A 50 8.73 9.53 12.11
CA VAL A 50 9.20 8.52 11.16
C VAL A 50 8.40 7.26 11.42
N HIS A 51 7.73 6.78 10.38
CA HIS A 51 6.97 5.54 10.41
C HIS A 51 7.41 4.68 9.22
N LEU A 52 7.83 3.44 9.52
CA LEU A 52 8.12 2.45 8.50
C LEU A 52 6.90 1.55 8.31
N HIS A 53 6.24 1.69 7.16
CA HIS A 53 5.10 0.86 6.80
C HIS A 53 5.55 -0.29 5.90
N ARG A 54 5.71 -1.48 6.49
CA ARG A 54 6.08 -2.70 5.76
C ARG A 54 4.90 -3.23 4.95
N ASN A 55 5.17 -3.67 3.72
CA ASN A 55 4.20 -4.34 2.83
C ASN A 55 2.87 -3.56 2.67
N CYS A 56 2.94 -2.22 2.67
CA CYS A 56 1.76 -1.37 2.84
C CYS A 56 1.04 -0.99 1.54
N ILE A 57 1.71 -1.11 0.39
CA ILE A 57 1.13 -0.82 -0.93
C ILE A 57 1.29 -2.07 -1.80
N PRO A 58 0.20 -2.81 -2.07
CA PRO A 58 0.22 -3.96 -2.96
C PRO A 58 0.77 -3.60 -4.34
N GLN A 59 1.63 -4.47 -4.88
CA GLN A 59 2.23 -4.29 -6.20
C GLN A 59 1.51 -5.20 -7.20
N TYR A 60 0.77 -4.61 -8.14
CA TYR A 60 0.09 -5.33 -9.20
C TYR A 60 1.07 -5.63 -10.34
N THR A 61 1.80 -6.73 -10.20
CA THR A 61 2.75 -7.17 -11.22
C THR A 61 2.04 -7.75 -12.44
N LEU A 62 2.80 -8.05 -13.49
CA LEU A 62 2.34 -8.91 -14.56
C LEU A 62 1.75 -10.21 -13.98
N GLY A 63 0.62 -10.66 -14.54
CA GLY A 63 -0.12 -11.80 -14.02
C GLY A 63 -1.15 -11.48 -12.92
N HIS A 64 -1.29 -10.20 -12.50
CA HIS A 64 -2.22 -9.84 -11.42
C HIS A 64 -3.66 -10.19 -11.74
N TRP A 65 -4.12 -9.89 -12.96
CA TRP A 65 -5.49 -10.19 -13.37
C TRP A 65 -5.80 -11.70 -13.33
N GLU A 66 -4.86 -12.51 -13.82
CA GLU A 66 -4.95 -13.97 -13.84
C GLU A 66 -5.00 -14.55 -12.42
N LYS A 67 -4.25 -13.96 -11.46
CA LYS A 67 -4.33 -14.33 -10.04
C LYS A 67 -5.73 -14.05 -9.48
N LEU A 68 -6.32 -12.90 -9.80
CA LEU A 68 -7.68 -12.56 -9.35
C LEU A 68 -8.74 -13.47 -9.97
N GLU A 69 -8.61 -13.76 -11.26
CA GLU A 69 -9.52 -14.66 -11.96
C GLU A 69 -9.43 -16.08 -11.39
N SER A 70 -8.21 -16.58 -11.18
CA SER A 70 -7.97 -17.89 -10.57
C SER A 70 -8.59 -17.98 -9.18
N ALA A 71 -8.38 -16.97 -8.32
CA ALA A 71 -9.00 -16.92 -7.00
C ALA A 71 -10.53 -16.91 -7.09
N THR A 72 -11.10 -16.07 -7.95
CA THR A 72 -12.57 -15.96 -8.13
C THR A 72 -13.16 -17.29 -8.62
N ARG A 73 -12.52 -17.93 -9.61
CA ARG A 73 -12.93 -19.24 -10.14
C ARG A 73 -12.86 -20.32 -9.07
N PHE A 74 -11.81 -20.32 -8.25
CA PHE A 74 -11.63 -21.28 -7.18
C PHE A 74 -12.75 -21.18 -6.14
N LEU A 75 -13.08 -19.96 -5.70
CA LEU A 75 -14.17 -19.71 -4.75
C LEU A 75 -15.52 -20.19 -5.30
N ALA A 76 -15.81 -19.88 -6.56
CA ALA A 76 -17.05 -20.29 -7.22
C ALA A 76 -17.15 -21.81 -7.41
N ALA A 77 -16.08 -22.45 -7.90
CA ALA A 77 -16.05 -23.89 -8.15
C ALA A 77 -16.29 -24.72 -6.89
N HIS A 78 -15.80 -24.24 -5.74
CA HIS A 78 -15.94 -24.91 -4.44
C HIS A 78 -17.14 -24.39 -3.62
N ARG A 79 -17.94 -23.46 -4.17
CA ARG A 79 -19.10 -22.83 -3.49
C ARG A 79 -18.73 -22.29 -2.10
N LEU A 80 -17.56 -21.67 -1.98
CA LEU A 80 -17.07 -21.16 -0.71
C LEU A 80 -17.85 -19.88 -0.33
N PRO A 81 -18.40 -19.78 0.90
CA PRO A 81 -19.07 -18.57 1.38
C PRO A 81 -18.05 -17.50 1.79
N LEU A 82 -17.24 -17.07 0.83
CA LEU A 82 -16.14 -16.12 1.02
C LEU A 82 -16.12 -15.09 -0.12
N THR A 83 -15.98 -13.82 0.24
CA THR A 83 -15.86 -12.70 -0.70
C THR A 83 -14.57 -11.93 -0.44
N LEU A 84 -13.90 -11.51 -1.51
CA LEU A 84 -12.60 -10.81 -1.45
C LEU A 84 -12.79 -9.30 -1.59
N ALA A 85 -12.16 -8.51 -0.72
CA ALA A 85 -12.24 -7.06 -0.75
C ALA A 85 -10.96 -6.36 -0.27
N GLY A 86 -10.75 -5.11 -0.71
CA GLY A 86 -9.67 -4.24 -0.26
C GLY A 86 -8.50 -4.08 -1.25
N ALA A 87 -7.43 -3.45 -0.77
CA ALA A 87 -6.32 -2.93 -1.58
C ALA A 87 -5.51 -3.98 -2.34
N SER A 88 -5.68 -5.26 -2.02
CA SER A 88 -4.93 -6.36 -2.65
C SER A 88 -5.55 -6.83 -3.97
N TYR A 89 -6.74 -6.35 -4.32
CA TYR A 89 -7.52 -6.90 -5.43
C TYR A 89 -7.67 -5.93 -6.61
N ARG A 90 -8.61 -4.97 -6.52
CA ARG A 90 -9.10 -4.21 -7.69
C ARG A 90 -8.82 -2.70 -7.64
N GLY A 91 -7.87 -2.28 -6.82
CA GLY A 91 -7.47 -0.87 -6.70
C GLY A 91 -6.78 -0.61 -5.38
N VAL A 92 -5.85 0.35 -5.34
CA VAL A 92 -5.06 0.67 -4.14
C VAL A 92 -5.53 1.96 -3.47
N ALA A 93 -6.39 2.74 -4.12
CA ALA A 93 -6.89 3.97 -3.55
C ALA A 93 -7.88 3.69 -2.42
N VAL A 94 -8.04 4.66 -1.52
CA VAL A 94 -9.03 4.58 -0.44
C VAL A 94 -10.44 4.43 -1.01
N SER A 95 -10.77 5.15 -2.08
CA SER A 95 -12.05 5.03 -2.79
C SER A 95 -12.29 3.61 -3.31
N ASP A 96 -11.26 2.98 -3.89
CA ASP A 96 -11.36 1.61 -4.41
C ASP A 96 -11.60 0.62 -3.28
N CYS A 97 -10.95 0.81 -2.14
CA CYS A 97 -11.14 -0.03 -0.96
C CYS A 97 -12.56 0.09 -0.39
N ILE A 98 -13.09 1.32 -0.32
CA ILE A 98 -14.46 1.59 0.14
C ILE A 98 -15.47 0.91 -0.81
N GLU A 99 -15.31 1.13 -2.12
CA GLU A 99 -16.21 0.56 -3.12
C GLU A 99 -16.13 -0.97 -3.13
N SER A 100 -14.92 -1.53 -3.03
CA SER A 100 -14.71 -2.97 -2.91
C SER A 100 -15.40 -3.56 -1.68
N GLY A 101 -15.34 -2.87 -0.53
CA GLY A 101 -16.05 -3.28 0.68
C GLY A 101 -17.57 -3.23 0.52
N ARG A 102 -18.08 -2.17 -0.11
CA ARG A 102 -19.51 -2.01 -0.42
C ARG A 102 -20.03 -3.13 -1.31
N GLN A 103 -19.31 -3.45 -2.38
CA GLN A 103 -19.65 -4.55 -3.29
C GLN A 103 -19.63 -5.90 -2.58
N ALA A 104 -18.64 -6.15 -1.73
CA ALA A 104 -18.56 -7.40 -0.98
C ALA A 104 -19.74 -7.56 -0.01
N ALA A 105 -20.11 -6.50 0.70
CA ALA A 105 -21.29 -6.51 1.56
C ALA A 105 -22.58 -6.78 0.78
N ALA A 106 -22.75 -6.13 -0.38
CA ALA A 106 -23.91 -6.34 -1.26
C ALA A 106 -24.03 -7.80 -1.73
N GLN A 107 -22.91 -8.42 -2.13
CA GLN A 107 -22.85 -9.83 -2.53
C GLN A 107 -23.25 -10.78 -1.40
N VAL A 108 -22.74 -10.55 -0.19
CA VAL A 108 -23.05 -11.38 0.98
C VAL A 108 -24.51 -11.23 1.42
N LEU A 109 -25.07 -10.02 1.34
CA LEU A 109 -26.46 -9.74 1.71
C LEU A 109 -27.47 -10.11 0.60
N GLY A 110 -27.02 -10.53 -0.59
CA GLY A 110 -27.89 -10.79 -1.73
C GLY A 110 -28.63 -9.55 -2.25
N SER A 111 -28.15 -8.35 -1.91
CA SER A 111 -28.74 -7.07 -2.32
C SER A 111 -28.02 -6.57 -3.57
N ALA A 112 -28.73 -6.32 -4.66
CA ALA A 112 -28.10 -5.72 -5.84
C ALA A 112 -27.53 -4.33 -5.47
N PRO A 113 -26.26 -4.01 -5.81
CA PRO A 113 -25.76 -2.65 -5.69
C PRO A 113 -26.69 -1.77 -6.54
N HIS A 114 -27.32 -0.76 -5.92
CA HIS A 114 -28.25 0.13 -6.63
C HIS A 114 -27.61 0.65 -7.92
N SER A 115 -28.29 0.38 -9.03
CA SER A 115 -28.11 0.92 -10.39
C SER A 115 -28.08 2.45 -10.40
#